data_AF-A0A3B9QBP8-F1
#
_entry.id   AF-A0A3B9QBP8-F1
#
_cell.length_a   1.000
_cell.length_b   1.000
_cell.length_c   1.000
_cell.angle_alpha   90.00
_cell.angle_beta   90.00
_cell.angle_gamma   90.00
#
_symmetry.space_group_name_H-M   'P 1'
#
loop_
_entity.id
_entity.type
_entity.pdbx_description
1 polymer ?
#
loop_
_entity_poly.entity_id
_entity_poly.type
_entity_poly.pdbx_seq_one_letter_code
_entity_poly.pdbx_strand_id
1 'polypeptide(L)'
;MKRTSNVAICLALALSIVLYSTSGLGAAASSHMSHPAPTQMAISAPEIVKTGEEFVVEVMHVIDQDQSRPIEGAEVYLVPRYQPYYTGTGTDEESKAIQPQVIGTTDADGKLAVAVSDAGDFYLTVKQPGFNQAFHPITVWDAEAGTFFRTSKSIYRQGEPVGFSFTNGLGSSITLSRGAPWEISRPDGTVVFSPISIMIIVDLGPGETQTWAWDQTDDEGNPVEPGLYVVNLETSAGNMSAMFCITGLKADKEHQNPDPEMPEHNPFKDVTGEHPWGDPHILSLYERQIIQGKSADMFDPEGSLTRAEFVTLLLRACGIEPLKAQDLAIEAAFETSDSFSKQDIMGRDMVLLPEDGHWAEPYIHTAMGLGIIRPEEYPDGFGPDTPITRMEVCVMAARALGLENEAVQNAGALPGFDDYESIPPTYRGYVVKAVEWGVLRGYPDGTFLPGNGATRREAAVIIYRLLELD
;
A
#
# COMPACT_ATOMS: atom_id res chain seq x y z
N MET A 1 -58.43 12.35 7.19
CA MET A 1 -58.96 11.17 7.94
C MET A 1 -57.81 10.23 8.22
N LYS A 2 -57.48 10.07 9.52
CA LYS A 2 -56.69 9.00 10.18
C LYS A 2 -55.21 8.81 9.72
N ARG A 3 -54.21 9.28 10.49
CA ARG A 3 -53.65 8.81 11.80
C ARG A 3 -52.54 7.76 11.58
N THR A 4 -51.26 8.15 11.70
CA THR A 4 -50.36 8.07 12.89
C THR A 4 -49.93 6.65 13.25
N SER A 5 -48.61 6.39 13.26
CA SER A 5 -47.86 5.92 14.44
C SER A 5 -46.34 5.73 14.18
N ASN A 6 -45.53 6.40 15.02
CA ASN A 6 -44.28 6.02 15.73
C ASN A 6 -43.07 5.50 14.90
N VAL A 7 -41.88 6.12 14.88
CA VAL A 7 -40.89 6.46 15.93
C VAL A 7 -40.38 5.25 16.75
N ALA A 8 -39.09 4.95 16.52
CA ALA A 8 -38.09 4.24 17.35
C ALA A 8 -38.25 2.73 17.64
N ILE A 9 -37.22 1.96 17.27
CA ILE A 9 -36.48 1.01 18.12
C ILE A 9 -35.09 0.75 17.48
N CYS A 10 -34.05 0.96 18.29
CA CYS A 10 -32.65 0.59 18.05
C CYS A 10 -32.42 -0.92 18.30
N LEU A 11 -31.23 -1.41 17.90
CA LEU A 11 -30.61 -2.70 18.24
C LEU A 11 -31.24 -3.98 17.64
N ALA A 12 -30.50 -4.63 16.73
CA ALA A 12 -29.95 -5.99 16.87
C ALA A 12 -29.80 -6.73 15.53
N LEU A 13 -28.72 -7.54 15.44
CA LEU A 13 -28.36 -8.57 14.45
C LEU A 13 -27.59 -8.02 13.23
N ALA A 14 -26.26 -8.09 13.14
CA ALA A 14 -25.30 -9.17 13.45
C ALA A 14 -25.61 -10.49 12.72
N LEU A 15 -24.57 -11.03 12.07
CA LEU A 15 -24.48 -12.26 11.25
C LEU A 15 -25.02 -12.20 9.81
N SER A 16 -24.08 -12.02 8.88
CA SER A 16 -24.16 -12.56 7.51
C SER A 16 -22.84 -13.26 7.19
N ILE A 17 -22.57 -14.40 7.82
CA ILE A 17 -21.52 -15.34 7.43
C ILE A 17 -22.20 -16.67 7.06
N VAL A 18 -21.66 -17.29 6.01
CA VAL A 18 -21.80 -18.68 5.56
C VAL A 18 -22.93 -18.94 4.54
N LEU A 19 -22.52 -19.31 3.31
CA LEU A 19 -22.64 -20.69 2.79
C LEU A 19 -22.10 -20.76 1.34
N TYR A 20 -20.88 -21.24 1.16
CA TYR A 20 -20.54 -22.01 -0.04
C TYR A 20 -20.20 -23.43 0.40
N SER A 21 -21.06 -24.36 -0.02
CA SER A 21 -20.92 -25.79 0.19
C SER A 21 -20.40 -26.45 -1.08
N THR A 22 -19.53 -27.43 -0.86
CA THR A 22 -18.77 -28.22 -1.82
C THR A 22 -19.64 -29.16 -2.66
N SER A 23 -19.35 -29.22 -3.96
CA SER A 23 -19.39 -30.44 -4.79
C SER A 23 -18.48 -30.16 -5.99
N GLY A 24 -17.48 -30.92 -6.39
CA GLY A 24 -17.16 -32.33 -6.19
C GLY A 24 -16.86 -32.90 -7.57
N LEU A 25 -15.59 -32.99 -7.97
CA LEU A 25 -15.14 -33.82 -9.11
C LEU A 25 -13.61 -33.96 -9.14
N GLY A 26 -13.16 -35.22 -9.06
CA GLY A 26 -12.11 -35.77 -9.93
C GLY A 26 -10.65 -35.52 -9.56
N ALA A 27 -10.07 -36.49 -8.87
CA ALA A 27 -8.66 -36.54 -8.47
C ALA A 27 -7.65 -36.64 -9.64
N ALA A 28 -6.50 -35.98 -9.46
CA ALA A 28 -5.18 -36.51 -9.82
C ALA A 28 -4.22 -36.13 -8.68
N ALA A 29 -3.91 -37.11 -7.82
CA ALA A 29 -3.06 -36.93 -6.65
C ALA A 29 -1.58 -36.91 -7.06
N SER A 30 -0.90 -35.76 -6.92
CA SER A 30 0.54 -35.73 -6.72
C SER A 30 0.81 -35.84 -5.22
N SER A 31 1.68 -36.76 -4.83
CA SER A 31 2.07 -37.01 -3.45
C SER A 31 3.01 -35.90 -2.97
N HIS A 32 2.46 -34.77 -2.52
CA HIS A 32 3.19 -33.85 -1.65
C HIS A 32 3.12 -34.36 -0.22
N MET A 33 4.28 -34.51 0.41
CA MET A 33 4.38 -34.78 1.84
C MET A 33 3.61 -33.70 2.59
N SER A 34 2.53 -34.09 3.28
CA SER A 34 1.76 -33.18 4.12
C SER A 34 2.62 -32.77 5.32
N HIS A 35 3.30 -31.63 5.23
CA HIS A 35 3.74 -30.93 6.42
C HIS A 35 2.49 -30.62 7.27
N PRO A 36 2.52 -30.85 8.60
CA PRO A 36 1.42 -30.40 9.45
C PRO A 36 1.21 -28.91 9.20
N ALA A 37 -0.05 -28.49 9.03
CA ALA A 37 -0.37 -27.08 8.86
C ALA A 37 0.28 -26.29 10.01
N PRO A 38 1.17 -25.32 9.72
CA PRO A 38 1.86 -24.60 10.76
C PRO A 38 0.85 -23.85 11.63
N THR A 39 1.11 -23.86 12.94
CA THR A 39 0.26 -23.23 13.95
C THR A 39 0.31 -21.71 13.82
N GLN A 40 -0.84 -21.05 13.71
CA GLN A 40 -0.93 -19.61 13.44
C GLN A 40 -0.96 -18.79 14.73
N MET A 41 -0.27 -17.64 14.73
CA MET A 41 -0.34 -16.63 15.80
C MET A 41 -1.09 -15.40 15.31
N ALA A 42 -1.69 -14.67 16.24
CA ALA A 42 -2.24 -13.34 16.03
C ALA A 42 -1.62 -12.36 17.04
N ILE A 43 -1.42 -11.13 16.59
CA ILE A 43 -0.96 -10.00 17.40
C ILE A 43 -2.07 -8.95 17.36
N SER A 44 -2.38 -8.33 18.48
CA SER A 44 -3.30 -7.19 18.57
C SER A 44 -2.63 -6.06 19.36
N ALA A 45 -2.69 -4.85 18.82
CA ALA A 45 -2.21 -3.62 19.44
C ALA A 45 -2.94 -2.40 18.82
N PRO A 46 -2.91 -1.21 19.43
CA PRO A 46 -3.37 0.02 18.79
C PRO A 46 -2.62 0.28 17.48
N GLU A 47 -3.32 0.82 16.47
CA GLU A 47 -2.70 1.19 15.19
C GLU A 47 -1.82 2.44 15.31
N ILE A 48 -2.11 3.32 16.26
CA ILE A 48 -1.37 4.55 16.54
C ILE A 48 -0.98 4.55 18.01
N VAL A 49 0.29 4.83 18.28
CA VAL A 49 0.87 4.95 19.62
C VAL A 49 1.65 6.26 19.71
N LYS A 50 1.58 6.96 20.83
CA LYS A 50 2.41 8.16 21.06
C LYS A 50 3.78 7.76 21.61
N THR A 51 4.84 8.48 21.24
CA THR A 51 6.18 8.24 21.77
C THR A 51 6.16 8.32 23.30
N GLY A 52 6.69 7.29 23.95
CA GLY A 52 6.70 7.18 25.41
C GLY A 52 5.36 6.85 26.08
N GLU A 53 4.24 6.78 25.34
CA GLU A 53 2.97 6.28 25.86
C GLU A 53 2.99 4.75 25.95
N GLU A 54 2.52 4.22 27.07
CA GLU A 54 2.43 2.78 27.28
C GLU A 54 1.17 2.22 26.60
N PHE A 55 1.33 1.13 25.85
CA PHE A 55 0.24 0.39 25.23
C PHE A 55 0.43 -1.11 25.44
N VAL A 56 -0.63 -1.88 25.18
CA VAL A 56 -0.63 -3.33 25.36
C VAL A 56 -0.60 -4.04 24.02
N VAL A 57 0.35 -4.96 23.88
CA VAL A 57 0.41 -5.95 22.82
C VAL A 57 -0.15 -7.26 23.35
N GLU A 58 -1.12 -7.86 22.64
CA GLU A 58 -1.67 -9.17 22.96
C GLU A 58 -1.25 -10.18 21.89
N VAL A 59 -0.71 -11.33 22.32
CA VAL A 59 -0.22 -12.40 21.44
C VAL A 59 -0.97 -13.69 21.73
N MET A 60 -1.64 -14.19 20.70
CA MET A 60 -2.55 -15.33 20.80
C MET A 60 -2.21 -16.43 19.79
N HIS A 61 -2.27 -17.68 20.21
CA HIS A 61 -2.30 -18.85 19.35
C HIS A 61 -3.72 -19.01 18.80
N VAL A 62 -3.85 -18.95 17.48
CA VAL A 62 -5.11 -19.19 16.75
C VAL A 62 -5.32 -20.69 16.55
N ILE A 63 -6.35 -21.24 17.19
CA ILE A 63 -6.69 -22.67 17.12
C ILE A 63 -7.73 -22.89 16.02
N ASP A 64 -8.77 -22.06 15.99
CA ASP A 64 -9.78 -21.96 14.95
C ASP A 64 -10.33 -20.52 14.89
N GLN A 65 -11.37 -20.27 14.07
CA GLN A 65 -11.93 -18.93 13.87
C GLN A 65 -12.49 -18.28 15.15
N ASP A 66 -12.89 -19.08 16.14
CA ASP A 66 -13.56 -18.61 17.37
C ASP A 66 -12.74 -18.89 18.64
N GLN A 67 -11.63 -19.62 18.54
CA GLN A 67 -10.80 -20.01 19.67
C GLN A 67 -9.36 -19.55 19.51
N SER A 68 -8.91 -18.79 20.50
CA SER A 68 -7.52 -18.42 20.68
C SER A 68 -7.06 -18.67 22.11
N ARG A 69 -5.74 -18.86 22.30
CA ARG A 69 -5.12 -19.01 23.63
C ARG A 69 -3.94 -18.07 23.78
N PRO A 70 -3.72 -17.50 24.97
CA PRO A 70 -2.56 -16.66 25.21
C PRO A 70 -1.26 -17.46 25.04
N ILE A 71 -0.22 -16.78 24.54
CA ILE A 71 1.12 -17.35 24.43
C ILE A 71 2.03 -16.64 25.42
N GLU A 72 2.41 -17.35 26.48
CA GLU A 72 3.42 -16.88 27.46
C GLU A 72 4.84 -17.02 26.89
N GLY A 73 5.68 -16.01 27.18
CA GLY A 73 7.10 -16.03 26.85
C GLY A 73 7.43 -15.82 25.37
N ALA A 74 6.44 -15.39 24.57
CA ALA A 74 6.68 -15.04 23.18
C ALA A 74 7.49 -13.74 23.11
N GLU A 75 8.60 -13.75 22.36
CA GLU A 75 9.42 -12.56 22.15
C GLU A 75 8.74 -11.66 21.13
N VAL A 76 8.44 -10.43 21.55
CA VAL A 76 7.87 -9.38 20.69
C VAL A 76 8.99 -8.47 20.24
N TYR A 77 9.02 -8.22 18.94
CA TYR A 77 10.00 -7.39 18.27
C TYR A 77 9.32 -6.22 17.59
N LEU A 78 9.99 -5.07 17.62
CA LEU A 78 9.68 -3.92 16.78
C LEU A 78 10.61 -3.94 15.57
N VAL A 79 10.03 -3.94 14.38
CA VAL A 79 10.76 -3.97 13.11
C VAL A 79 10.28 -2.82 12.24
N PRO A 80 11.17 -1.99 11.68
CA PRO A 80 10.79 -1.01 10.67
C PRO A 80 9.96 -1.65 9.55
N ARG A 81 8.86 -1.01 9.19
CA ARG A 81 7.90 -1.56 8.23
C ARG A 81 8.51 -1.77 6.84
N TYR A 82 9.49 -0.93 6.50
CA TYR A 82 10.15 -0.86 5.21
C TYR A 82 11.63 -1.19 5.39
N GLN A 83 12.11 -2.16 4.62
CA GLN A 83 13.49 -2.64 4.68
C GLN A 83 14.17 -2.40 3.32
N PRO A 84 15.49 -2.26 3.26
CA PRO A 84 16.15 -2.16 1.97
C PRO A 84 15.93 -3.40 1.08
N TYR A 85 15.76 -3.19 -0.22
CA TYR A 85 15.75 -4.28 -1.20
C TYR A 85 17.16 -4.85 -1.41
N TYR A 86 17.62 -5.73 -0.51
CA TYR A 86 18.85 -6.50 -0.72
C TYR A 86 18.51 -7.84 -1.37
N THR A 87 18.64 -7.94 -2.70
CA THR A 87 18.68 -9.24 -3.37
C THR A 87 20.13 -9.58 -3.66
N GLY A 88 20.71 -10.45 -2.83
CA GLY A 88 22.10 -10.86 -2.93
C GLY A 88 22.40 -11.47 -4.30
N THR A 89 23.07 -10.71 -5.16
CA THR A 89 23.81 -11.24 -6.31
C THR A 89 25.32 -10.93 -6.23
N GLY A 90 25.76 -10.16 -5.23
CA GLY A 90 27.17 -9.83 -4.99
C GLY A 90 27.72 -10.56 -3.77
N THR A 91 28.80 -11.32 -3.99
CA THR A 91 29.77 -11.62 -2.93
C THR A 91 30.29 -10.30 -2.35
N ASP A 92 30.35 -10.22 -1.02
CA ASP A 92 30.92 -9.12 -0.22
C ASP A 92 30.02 -7.88 -0.04
N GLU A 93 29.16 -7.92 0.96
CA GLU A 93 29.36 -7.31 2.28
C GLU A 93 28.17 -7.75 3.15
N GLU A 94 28.40 -7.95 4.45
CA GLU A 94 27.34 -8.26 5.42
C GLU A 94 26.24 -7.20 5.31
N SER A 95 25.18 -7.56 4.60
CA SER A 95 23.92 -6.85 4.58
C SER A 95 23.55 -6.66 6.04
N LYS A 96 23.63 -5.42 6.53
CA LYS A 96 23.11 -5.09 7.86
C LYS A 96 21.59 -5.20 7.76
N ALA A 97 21.09 -6.44 7.80
CA ALA A 97 19.71 -6.72 8.07
C ALA A 97 19.33 -5.85 9.25
N ILE A 98 18.33 -4.99 9.07
CA ILE A 98 17.77 -4.19 10.15
C ILE A 98 17.47 -5.16 11.28
N GLN A 99 18.18 -5.02 12.39
CA GLN A 99 18.10 -5.95 13.50
C GLN A 99 16.77 -5.68 14.22
N PRO A 100 15.82 -6.64 14.23
CA PRO A 100 14.60 -6.50 14.99
C PRO A 100 14.93 -6.13 16.43
N GLN A 101 14.34 -5.05 16.94
CA GLN A 101 14.54 -4.67 18.33
C GLN A 101 13.58 -5.49 19.19
N VAL A 102 14.11 -6.32 20.10
CA VAL A 102 13.27 -6.97 21.11
C VAL A 102 12.72 -5.87 22.02
N ILE A 103 11.39 -5.78 22.11
CA ILE A 103 10.72 -4.82 22.99
C ILE A 103 10.18 -5.48 24.26
N GLY A 104 10.10 -6.81 24.29
CA GLY A 104 9.79 -7.56 25.50
C GLY A 104 9.31 -8.99 25.24
N THR A 105 8.86 -9.63 26.32
CA THR A 105 8.26 -10.98 26.29
C THR A 105 6.88 -10.96 26.92
N THR A 106 5.93 -11.70 26.35
CA THR A 106 4.57 -11.77 26.87
C THR A 106 4.47 -12.51 28.21
N ASP A 107 3.55 -12.06 29.06
CA ASP A 107 3.22 -12.68 30.35
C ASP A 107 2.31 -13.92 30.21
N ALA A 108 1.86 -14.48 31.33
CA ALA A 108 0.99 -15.67 31.38
C ALA A 108 -0.37 -15.46 30.70
N ASP A 109 -0.83 -14.21 30.56
CA ASP A 109 -2.06 -13.84 29.86
C ASP A 109 -1.78 -13.48 28.39
N GLY A 110 -0.56 -13.69 27.90
CA GLY A 110 -0.16 -13.41 26.52
C GLY A 110 0.01 -11.93 26.23
N LYS A 111 0.19 -11.10 27.26
CA LYS A 111 0.24 -9.64 27.13
C LYS A 111 1.64 -9.08 27.36
N LEU A 112 1.95 -7.99 26.68
CA LEU A 112 3.14 -7.17 26.90
C LEU A 112 2.72 -5.70 26.97
N ALA A 113 2.90 -5.06 28.13
CA ALA A 113 2.81 -3.62 28.26
C ALA A 113 4.17 -3.00 27.89
N VAL A 114 4.17 -2.04 26.97
CA VAL A 114 5.41 -1.47 26.44
C VAL A 114 5.18 -0.04 25.95
N ALA A 115 6.24 0.77 25.98
CA ALA A 115 6.30 2.08 25.36
C ALA A 115 7.44 2.10 24.34
N VAL A 116 7.22 2.77 23.21
CA VAL A 116 8.23 2.94 22.15
C VAL A 116 8.65 4.39 22.09
N SER A 117 9.96 4.65 22.03
CA SER A 117 10.53 6.00 21.98
C SER A 117 10.69 6.54 20.57
N ASP A 118 10.87 5.65 19.60
CA ASP A 118 11.25 6.01 18.24
C ASP A 118 9.99 6.17 17.40
N ALA A 119 9.77 7.38 16.87
CA ALA A 119 8.68 7.63 15.96
C ALA A 119 8.93 6.98 14.58
N GLY A 120 7.87 6.58 13.90
CA GLY A 120 7.92 5.97 12.58
C GLY A 120 6.88 4.86 12.38
N ASP A 121 6.95 4.23 11.21
CA ASP A 121 6.11 3.07 10.86
C ASP A 121 6.85 1.76 11.13
N PHE A 122 6.21 0.92 11.93
CA PHE A 122 6.77 -0.36 12.35
C PHE A 122 5.79 -1.52 12.14
N TYR A 123 6.33 -2.72 12.22
CA TYR A 123 5.63 -3.93 12.59
C TYR A 123 6.01 -4.33 14.00
N LEU A 124 4.99 -4.71 14.77
CA LEU A 124 5.17 -5.66 15.85
C LEU A 124 5.22 -7.05 15.22
N THR A 125 6.29 -7.80 15.49
CA THR A 125 6.39 -9.20 15.08
C THR A 125 6.73 -10.08 16.27
N VAL A 126 6.30 -11.34 16.22
CA VAL A 126 6.50 -12.29 17.30
C VAL A 126 7.24 -13.50 16.80
N LYS A 127 8.20 -13.95 17.61
CA LYS A 127 8.91 -15.21 17.40
C LYS A 127 8.58 -16.18 18.52
N GLN A 128 8.02 -17.33 18.15
CA GLN A 128 7.77 -18.45 19.06
C GLN A 128 8.11 -19.76 18.33
N PRO A 129 8.96 -20.64 18.91
CA PRO A 129 9.29 -21.93 18.30
C PRO A 129 8.05 -22.77 17.99
N GLY A 130 7.94 -23.27 16.77
CA GLY A 130 6.81 -24.11 16.32
C GLY A 130 5.59 -23.33 15.80
N PHE A 131 5.69 -22.00 15.68
CA PHE A 131 4.64 -21.14 15.14
C PHE A 131 5.15 -20.32 13.94
N ASN A 132 4.25 -19.95 13.05
CA ASN A 132 4.52 -18.96 12.01
C ASN A 132 4.62 -17.56 12.61
N GLN A 133 5.55 -16.75 12.11
CA GLN A 133 5.63 -15.34 12.49
C GLN A 133 4.34 -14.61 12.16
N ALA A 134 3.88 -13.80 13.11
CA ALA A 134 2.78 -12.86 12.92
C ALA A 134 3.34 -11.45 12.84
N PHE A 135 2.61 -10.57 12.16
CA PHE A 135 2.96 -9.16 11.99
C PHE A 135 1.73 -8.30 12.25
N HIS A 136 1.90 -7.20 12.98
CA HIS A 136 0.86 -6.21 13.22
C HIS A 136 1.42 -4.80 12.98
N PRO A 137 0.87 -4.02 12.04
CA PRO A 137 1.36 -2.68 11.75
C PRO A 137 1.01 -1.72 12.88
N ILE A 138 1.98 -0.90 13.28
CA ILE A 138 1.76 0.24 14.17
C ILE A 138 2.47 1.48 13.62
N THR A 139 1.93 2.66 13.89
CA THR A 139 2.60 3.95 13.67
C THR A 139 2.87 4.55 15.04
N VAL A 140 4.15 4.82 15.33
CA VAL A 140 4.57 5.51 16.55
C VAL A 140 4.75 6.98 16.23
N TRP A 141 3.99 7.84 16.90
CA TRP A 141 3.91 9.26 16.65
C TRP A 141 4.73 10.05 17.67
N ASP A 142 5.55 10.99 17.20
CA ASP A 142 6.28 11.90 18.07
C ASP A 142 5.35 12.93 18.72
N ALA A 143 5.26 12.91 20.05
CA ALA A 143 4.34 13.77 20.79
C ALA A 143 4.59 15.27 20.68
N GLU A 144 5.77 15.67 20.20
CA GLU A 144 6.10 17.07 19.93
C GLU A 144 5.64 17.54 18.53
N ALA A 145 5.16 16.65 17.66
CA ALA A 145 4.92 16.90 16.23
C ALA A 145 3.61 17.67 15.88
N GLY A 146 2.93 18.28 16.85
CA GLY A 146 1.77 19.15 16.60
C GLY A 146 0.48 18.43 16.16
N THR A 147 -0.31 19.05 15.29
CA THR A 147 -1.59 18.51 14.81
C THR A 147 -1.42 17.57 13.62
N PHE A 148 -2.29 16.58 13.49
CA PHE A 148 -2.16 15.57 12.45
C PHE A 148 -3.43 15.43 11.61
N PHE A 149 -3.28 15.50 10.28
CA PHE A 149 -4.36 15.28 9.33
C PHE A 149 -3.92 14.30 8.26
N ARG A 150 -4.66 13.20 8.08
CA ARG A 150 -4.32 12.18 7.09
C ARG A 150 -5.56 11.49 6.53
N THR A 151 -5.38 10.89 5.36
CA THR A 151 -6.26 9.82 4.88
C THR A 151 -5.91 8.49 5.57
N SER A 152 -6.87 7.57 5.65
CA SER A 152 -6.67 6.22 6.19
C SER A 152 -5.74 5.37 5.32
N LYS A 153 -5.71 5.64 4.00
CA LYS A 153 -4.80 5.08 3.00
C LYS A 153 -4.37 6.17 2.04
N SER A 154 -3.22 6.02 1.39
CA SER A 154 -2.81 6.91 0.30
C SER A 154 -3.45 6.51 -1.04
N ILE A 155 -3.91 5.27 -1.18
CA ILE A 155 -4.47 4.71 -2.42
C ILE A 155 -5.74 3.94 -2.09
N TYR A 156 -6.83 4.33 -2.76
CA TYR A 156 -8.16 3.75 -2.63
C TYR A 156 -8.59 3.17 -3.97
N ARG A 157 -9.37 2.09 -3.94
CA ARG A 157 -10.01 1.55 -5.14
C ARG A 157 -11.22 2.40 -5.51
N GLN A 158 -11.61 2.36 -6.79
CA GLN A 158 -12.82 3.04 -7.22
C GLN A 158 -14.04 2.53 -6.44
N GLY A 159 -14.82 3.45 -5.86
CA GLY A 159 -15.98 3.14 -5.02
C GLY A 159 -15.66 2.75 -3.56
N GLU A 160 -14.39 2.67 -3.16
CA GLU A 160 -14.00 2.50 -1.76
C GLU A 160 -14.14 3.82 -0.98
N PRO A 161 -14.87 3.89 0.13
CA PRO A 161 -14.97 5.12 0.91
C PRO A 161 -13.60 5.62 1.37
N VAL A 162 -13.31 6.89 1.09
CA VAL A 162 -12.07 7.56 1.49
C VAL A 162 -12.22 8.03 2.93
N GLY A 163 -11.63 7.30 3.86
CA GLY A 163 -11.55 7.69 5.27
C GLY A 163 -10.43 8.69 5.51
N PHE A 164 -10.66 9.66 6.41
CA PHE A 164 -9.62 10.57 6.87
C PHE A 164 -9.90 11.09 8.27
N SER A 165 -8.84 11.42 8.99
CA SER A 165 -8.90 11.78 10.40
C SER A 165 -8.02 12.97 10.71
N PHE A 166 -8.51 13.83 11.58
CA PHE A 166 -7.79 14.94 12.18
C PHE A 166 -7.62 14.71 13.69
N THR A 167 -6.39 14.80 14.19
CA THR A 167 -6.08 14.67 15.62
C THR A 167 -5.43 15.94 16.13
N ASN A 168 -5.97 16.48 17.22
CA ASN A 168 -5.39 17.63 17.89
C ASN A 168 -4.22 17.19 18.78
N GLY A 169 -2.98 17.36 18.33
CA GLY A 169 -1.80 17.12 19.18
C GLY A 169 -1.32 18.33 19.98
N LEU A 170 -2.01 19.48 19.91
CA LEU A 170 -1.64 20.66 20.69
C LEU A 170 -2.09 20.53 22.15
N GLY A 171 -1.42 21.28 23.03
CA GLY A 171 -1.83 21.41 24.44
C GLY A 171 -3.10 22.26 24.66
N SER A 172 -3.73 22.76 23.61
CA SER A 172 -4.94 23.59 23.64
C SER A 172 -6.02 23.04 22.71
N SER A 173 -7.28 23.42 22.95
CA SER A 173 -8.39 23.02 22.07
C SER A 173 -8.29 23.67 20.68
N ILE A 174 -8.76 22.94 19.67
CA ILE A 174 -8.91 23.41 18.29
C ILE A 174 -10.39 23.41 17.94
N THR A 175 -10.85 24.48 17.30
CA THR A 175 -12.23 24.64 16.89
C THR A 175 -12.39 24.36 15.40
N LEU A 176 -13.36 23.53 15.07
CA LEU A 176 -13.87 23.30 13.72
C LEU A 176 -15.10 24.18 13.50
N SER A 177 -15.09 24.98 12.42
CA SER A 177 -16.14 25.97 12.14
C SER A 177 -17.50 25.34 11.79
N ARG A 178 -17.50 24.05 11.40
CA ARG A 178 -18.65 23.22 11.03
C ARG A 178 -18.39 21.76 11.42
N GLY A 179 -19.42 20.91 11.36
CA GLY A 179 -19.27 19.47 11.61
C GLY A 179 -18.44 18.72 10.56
N ALA A 180 -18.36 19.25 9.34
CA ALA A 180 -17.51 18.76 8.26
C ALA A 180 -16.90 19.95 7.50
N PRO A 181 -15.84 20.60 8.03
CA PRO A 181 -15.23 21.77 7.42
C PRO A 181 -14.11 21.34 6.45
N TRP A 182 -14.42 20.37 5.60
CA TRP A 182 -13.47 19.81 4.64
C TRP A 182 -14.05 19.82 3.23
N GLU A 183 -13.19 19.76 2.23
CA GLU A 183 -13.55 19.61 0.82
C GLU A 183 -12.56 18.69 0.11
N ILE A 184 -12.99 18.13 -1.02
CA ILE A 184 -12.11 17.37 -1.92
C ILE A 184 -11.82 18.23 -3.14
N SER A 185 -10.55 18.34 -3.50
CA SER A 185 -10.10 19.01 -4.72
C SER A 185 -9.18 18.11 -5.54
N ARG A 186 -8.94 18.49 -6.80
CA ARG A 186 -7.79 18.03 -7.58
C ARG A 186 -6.51 18.73 -7.07
N PRO A 187 -5.31 18.22 -7.39
CA PRO A 187 -4.04 18.87 -7.04
C PRO A 187 -3.89 20.31 -7.56
N ASP A 188 -4.57 20.64 -8.67
CA ASP A 188 -4.58 22.00 -9.23
C ASP A 188 -5.50 22.99 -8.48
N GLY A 189 -6.15 22.54 -7.39
CA GLY A 189 -7.06 23.32 -6.57
C GLY A 189 -8.52 23.32 -7.05
N THR A 190 -8.84 22.63 -8.14
CA THR A 190 -10.23 22.51 -8.61
C THR A 190 -11.05 21.70 -7.61
N VAL A 191 -12.01 22.33 -6.94
CA VAL A 191 -12.91 21.67 -5.99
C VAL A 191 -13.82 20.68 -6.72
N VAL A 192 -13.91 19.47 -6.17
CA VAL A 192 -14.68 18.33 -6.69
C VAL A 192 -15.91 18.06 -5.82
N PHE A 193 -15.76 18.19 -4.50
CA PHE A 193 -16.83 17.92 -3.55
C PHE A 193 -16.72 18.79 -2.30
N SER A 194 -17.85 19.31 -1.82
CA SER A 194 -17.95 19.99 -0.53
C SER A 194 -19.21 19.56 0.23
N PRO A 195 -19.10 19.02 1.46
CA PRO A 195 -20.22 18.51 2.22
C PRO A 195 -21.17 19.64 2.67
N ILE A 196 -22.47 19.39 2.52
CA ILE A 196 -23.49 20.24 3.13
C ILE A 196 -23.54 19.95 4.63
N SER A 197 -22.76 20.69 5.41
CA SER A 197 -22.72 20.58 6.87
C SER A 197 -23.62 21.61 7.55
N ILE A 198 -24.29 21.19 8.62
CA ILE A 198 -24.88 22.13 9.59
C ILE A 198 -23.77 22.93 10.28
N MET A 199 -24.09 24.19 10.60
CA MET A 199 -23.16 25.09 11.31
C MET A 199 -23.17 24.75 12.80
N ILE A 200 -22.42 23.70 13.15
CA ILE A 200 -22.10 23.33 14.53
C ILE A 200 -20.61 23.53 14.72
N ILE A 201 -20.26 24.26 15.77
CA ILE A 201 -18.88 24.42 16.22
C ILE A 201 -18.49 23.15 16.98
N VAL A 202 -17.43 22.48 16.55
CA VAL A 202 -16.86 21.33 17.26
C VAL A 202 -15.54 21.75 17.88
N ASP A 203 -15.43 21.67 19.20
CA ASP A 203 -14.19 21.92 19.92
C ASP A 203 -13.51 20.58 20.22
N LEU A 204 -12.31 20.39 19.69
CA LEU A 204 -11.49 19.20 19.91
C LEU A 204 -10.45 19.50 20.98
N GLY A 205 -10.53 18.82 22.11
CA GLY A 205 -9.54 18.87 23.18
C GLY A 205 -8.19 18.26 22.80
N PRO A 206 -7.13 18.46 23.61
CA PRO A 206 -5.83 17.82 23.41
C PRO A 206 -5.96 16.30 23.32
N GLY A 207 -5.41 15.72 22.24
CA GLY A 207 -5.43 14.29 21.93
C GLY A 207 -6.74 13.78 21.32
N GLU A 208 -7.78 14.61 21.18
CA GLU A 208 -9.03 14.18 20.57
C GLU A 208 -8.90 14.09 19.04
N THR A 209 -9.61 13.11 18.47
CA THR A 209 -9.61 12.82 17.04
C THR A 209 -11.03 12.93 16.48
N GLN A 210 -11.15 13.59 15.33
CA GLN A 210 -12.35 13.59 14.51
C GLN A 210 -12.08 12.82 13.23
N THR A 211 -13.05 12.01 12.78
CA THR A 211 -12.94 11.20 11.56
C THR A 211 -14.12 11.47 10.64
N TRP A 212 -13.87 11.40 9.33
CA TRP A 212 -14.87 11.50 8.28
C TRP A 212 -14.61 10.44 7.20
N ALA A 213 -15.58 10.25 6.33
CA ALA A 213 -15.48 9.44 5.13
C ALA A 213 -16.15 10.14 3.95
N TRP A 214 -15.64 9.93 2.75
CA TRP A 214 -16.20 10.40 1.49
C TRP A 214 -16.36 9.25 0.51
N ASP A 215 -17.54 9.13 -0.10
CA ASP A 215 -17.92 7.99 -0.94
C ASP A 215 -17.47 8.12 -2.42
N GLN A 216 -16.46 8.96 -2.70
CA GLN A 216 -15.92 9.19 -4.04
C GLN A 216 -16.94 9.75 -5.05
N THR A 217 -17.81 10.67 -4.63
CA THR A 217 -18.78 11.34 -5.50
C THR A 217 -18.55 12.84 -5.60
N ASP A 218 -18.89 13.43 -6.74
CA ASP A 218 -19.00 14.89 -6.88
C ASP A 218 -20.23 15.46 -6.14
N ASP A 219 -20.40 16.79 -6.19
CA ASP A 219 -21.54 17.48 -5.56
C ASP A 219 -22.91 17.11 -6.15
N GLU A 220 -22.95 16.50 -7.34
CA GLU A 220 -24.16 16.00 -7.98
C GLU A 220 -24.47 14.54 -7.61
N GLY A 221 -23.53 13.87 -6.91
CA GLY A 221 -23.63 12.47 -6.52
C GLY A 221 -23.13 11.48 -7.58
N ASN A 222 -22.45 11.95 -8.63
CA ASN A 222 -21.84 11.08 -9.63
C ASN A 222 -20.48 10.55 -9.12
N PRO A 223 -20.11 9.28 -9.39
CA PRO A 223 -18.78 8.78 -9.09
C PRO A 223 -17.70 9.61 -9.78
N VAL A 224 -16.59 9.86 -9.08
CA VAL A 224 -15.45 10.56 -9.66
C VAL A 224 -14.54 9.60 -10.44
N GLU A 225 -13.81 10.15 -11.41
CA GLU A 225 -12.82 9.41 -12.18
C GLU A 225 -11.58 9.05 -11.34
N PRO A 226 -10.82 8.01 -11.71
CA PRO A 226 -9.50 7.76 -11.12
C PRO A 226 -8.56 8.98 -11.20
N GLY A 227 -7.57 9.00 -10.31
CA GLY A 227 -6.50 9.99 -10.29
C GLY A 227 -6.14 10.49 -8.90
N LEU A 228 -5.41 11.61 -8.86
CA LEU A 228 -5.00 12.28 -7.63
C LEU A 228 -6.08 13.23 -7.11
N TYR A 229 -6.20 13.27 -5.79
CA TYR A 229 -7.12 14.10 -5.04
C TYR A 229 -6.44 14.62 -3.78
N VAL A 230 -6.95 15.74 -3.29
CA VAL A 230 -6.52 16.37 -2.04
C VAL A 230 -7.76 16.58 -1.20
N VAL A 231 -7.75 16.09 0.03
CA VAL A 231 -8.72 16.53 1.04
C VAL A 231 -8.15 17.77 1.73
N ASN A 232 -8.89 18.86 1.78
CA ASN A 232 -8.53 20.09 2.47
C ASN A 232 -9.44 20.25 3.69
N LEU A 233 -8.90 20.65 4.83
CA LEU A 233 -9.58 20.82 6.11
C LEU A 233 -9.32 22.22 6.66
N GLU A 234 -10.37 22.94 7.02
CA GLU A 234 -10.28 24.24 7.70
C GLU A 234 -10.45 24.07 9.21
N THR A 235 -9.49 24.60 9.99
CA THR A 235 -9.51 24.58 11.45
C THR A 235 -9.13 25.94 12.03
N SER A 236 -9.40 26.18 13.31
CA SER A 236 -8.90 27.38 14.00
C SER A 236 -7.37 27.43 14.13
N ALA A 237 -6.69 26.31 13.95
CA ALA A 237 -5.23 26.22 13.98
C ALA A 237 -4.60 26.44 12.58
N GLY A 238 -5.43 26.55 11.54
CA GLY A 238 -5.00 26.71 10.15
C GLY A 238 -5.66 25.69 9.21
N ASN A 239 -5.37 25.85 7.92
CA ASN A 239 -5.80 24.92 6.90
C ASN A 239 -4.80 23.78 6.79
N MET A 240 -5.29 22.58 6.57
CA MET A 240 -4.50 21.37 6.44
C MET A 240 -4.97 20.62 5.20
N SER A 241 -4.09 19.84 4.58
CA SER A 241 -4.53 18.97 3.50
C SER A 241 -3.79 17.64 3.52
N ALA A 242 -4.41 16.64 2.92
CA ALA A 242 -3.81 15.33 2.72
C ALA A 242 -4.11 14.85 1.29
N MET A 243 -3.07 14.37 0.61
CA MET A 243 -3.20 13.84 -0.75
C MET A 243 -3.51 12.34 -0.72
N PHE A 244 -4.31 11.89 -1.67
CA PHE A 244 -4.58 10.48 -1.90
C PHE A 244 -4.86 10.23 -3.39
N CYS A 245 -4.92 8.95 -3.75
CA CYS A 245 -5.24 8.49 -5.08
C CYS A 245 -6.47 7.59 -5.06
N ILE A 246 -7.33 7.76 -6.06
CA ILE A 246 -8.29 6.74 -6.49
C ILE A 246 -7.64 6.01 -7.67
N THR A 247 -7.25 4.75 -7.48
CA THR A 247 -6.54 3.98 -8.51
C THR A 247 -7.51 3.52 -9.60
N GLY A 248 -7.11 3.69 -10.86
CA GLY A 248 -7.79 3.13 -12.02
C GLY A 248 -7.48 1.64 -12.25
N LEU A 249 -6.56 1.07 -11.45
CA LEU A 249 -6.30 -0.35 -11.45
C LEU A 249 -7.48 -1.08 -10.82
N LYS A 250 -7.80 -2.25 -11.38
CA LYS A 250 -8.89 -3.07 -10.89
C LYS A 250 -8.35 -4.18 -9.99
N ALA A 251 -9.13 -4.56 -8.99
CA ALA A 251 -8.76 -5.54 -7.99
C ALA A 251 -9.97 -6.42 -7.67
N ASP A 252 -10.35 -7.23 -8.64
CA ASP A 252 -11.19 -8.43 -8.53
C ASP A 252 -10.36 -9.72 -8.65
N LYS A 253 -10.81 -10.78 -7.98
CA LYS A 253 -10.16 -12.10 -7.99
C LYS A 253 -10.89 -13.10 -8.87
N GLU A 254 -12.07 -12.74 -9.38
CA GLU A 254 -13.07 -13.70 -9.84
C GLU A 254 -13.10 -13.90 -11.35
N HIS A 255 -12.34 -13.12 -12.13
CA HIS A 255 -12.40 -13.19 -13.58
C HIS A 255 -11.06 -13.61 -14.20
N GLN A 256 -11.13 -14.48 -15.21
CA GLN A 256 -9.98 -14.80 -16.03
C GLN A 256 -9.71 -13.58 -16.90
N ASN A 257 -8.70 -12.76 -16.58
CA ASN A 257 -8.30 -11.64 -17.44
C ASN A 257 -8.01 -12.19 -18.83
N PRO A 258 -8.87 -11.95 -19.84
CA PRO A 258 -8.61 -12.47 -21.16
C PRO A 258 -7.39 -11.74 -21.71
N ASP A 259 -6.49 -12.48 -22.37
CA ASP A 259 -5.41 -11.82 -23.09
C ASP A 259 -6.02 -10.94 -24.20
N PRO A 260 -5.45 -9.75 -24.46
CA PRO A 260 -5.98 -8.86 -25.49
C PRO A 260 -5.83 -9.50 -26.86
N GLU A 261 -6.77 -9.20 -27.75
CA GLU A 261 -6.61 -9.48 -29.17
C GLU A 261 -5.52 -8.59 -29.77
N MET A 262 -4.86 -9.06 -30.83
CA MET A 262 -3.82 -8.30 -31.52
C MET A 262 -4.44 -7.05 -32.19
N PRO A 263 -4.06 -5.83 -31.79
CA PRO A 263 -4.58 -4.62 -32.42
C PRO A 263 -4.18 -4.50 -33.89
N GLU A 264 -5.03 -3.85 -34.70
CA GLU A 264 -4.77 -3.65 -36.13
C GLU A 264 -3.59 -2.71 -36.39
N HIS A 265 -3.40 -1.72 -35.52
CA HIS A 265 -2.33 -0.75 -35.65
C HIS A 265 -1.08 -1.19 -34.88
N ASN A 266 0.01 -1.42 -35.62
CA ASN A 266 1.31 -1.70 -35.04
C ASN A 266 2.36 -0.71 -35.56
N PRO A 267 2.87 0.20 -34.72
CA PRO A 267 3.93 1.13 -35.11
C PRO A 267 5.32 0.50 -35.02
N PHE A 268 5.49 -0.63 -34.32
CA PHE A 268 6.79 -1.17 -33.93
C PHE A 268 7.23 -2.33 -34.83
N LYS A 269 8.45 -2.24 -35.36
CA LYS A 269 9.03 -3.26 -36.26
C LYS A 269 9.45 -4.53 -35.54
N ASP A 270 9.76 -4.41 -34.26
CA ASP A 270 10.26 -5.47 -33.37
C ASP A 270 9.15 -6.12 -32.51
N VAL A 271 7.90 -5.70 -32.68
CA VAL A 271 6.70 -6.37 -32.15
C VAL A 271 6.03 -7.07 -33.33
N THR A 272 6.44 -8.31 -33.63
CA THR A 272 6.11 -8.97 -34.90
C THR A 272 4.79 -9.76 -34.88
N GLY A 273 4.23 -10.02 -33.70
CA GLY A 273 3.11 -10.95 -33.51
C GLY A 273 3.57 -12.40 -33.29
N GLU A 274 4.89 -12.68 -33.31
CA GLU A 274 5.44 -14.02 -33.06
C GLU A 274 5.39 -14.42 -31.58
N HIS A 275 5.12 -13.47 -30.67
CA HIS A 275 4.99 -13.69 -29.23
C HIS A 275 3.56 -13.37 -28.78
N PRO A 276 2.57 -14.23 -29.08
CA PRO A 276 1.16 -13.96 -28.81
C PRO A 276 0.82 -13.80 -27.33
N TRP A 277 1.72 -14.22 -26.43
CA TRP A 277 1.57 -14.05 -24.99
C TRP A 277 1.87 -12.61 -24.50
N GLY A 278 2.47 -11.75 -25.33
CA GLY A 278 2.90 -10.41 -24.91
C GLY A 278 2.85 -9.33 -25.99
N ASP A 279 2.96 -9.66 -27.28
CA ASP A 279 2.82 -8.68 -28.38
C ASP A 279 1.46 -7.95 -28.34
N PRO A 280 0.31 -8.64 -28.13
CA PRO A 280 -0.98 -7.95 -28.02
C PRO A 280 -1.05 -6.99 -26.83
N HIS A 281 -0.46 -7.35 -25.68
CA HIS A 281 -0.43 -6.51 -24.48
C HIS A 281 0.36 -5.22 -24.70
N ILE A 282 1.51 -5.31 -25.38
CA ILE A 282 2.30 -4.13 -25.75
C ILE A 282 1.47 -3.16 -26.59
N LEU A 283 0.81 -3.66 -27.64
CA LEU A 283 0.05 -2.80 -28.55
C LEU A 283 -1.22 -2.26 -27.90
N SER A 284 -1.93 -3.05 -27.10
CA SER A 284 -3.11 -2.59 -26.37
C SER A 284 -2.77 -1.45 -25.40
N LEU A 285 -1.68 -1.58 -24.64
CA LEU A 285 -1.21 -0.51 -23.75
C LEU A 285 -0.68 0.70 -24.51
N TYR A 286 -0.15 0.52 -25.72
CA TYR A 286 0.30 1.61 -26.58
C TYR A 286 -0.88 2.45 -27.08
N GLU A 287 -1.96 1.80 -27.52
CA GLU A 287 -3.20 2.50 -27.94
C GLU A 287 -3.83 3.29 -26.78
N ARG A 288 -3.67 2.79 -25.55
CA ARG A 288 -4.09 3.47 -24.31
C ARG A 288 -3.11 4.54 -23.82
N GLN A 289 -2.02 4.78 -24.54
CA GLN A 289 -0.96 5.74 -24.19
C GLN A 289 -0.24 5.48 -22.86
N ILE A 290 -0.36 4.25 -22.33
CA ILE A 290 0.28 3.85 -21.07
C ILE A 290 1.75 3.54 -21.33
N ILE A 291 2.02 2.74 -22.37
CA ILE A 291 3.38 2.35 -22.77
C ILE A 291 3.79 3.03 -24.08
N GLN A 292 5.07 3.34 -24.21
CA GLN A 292 5.65 3.93 -25.41
C GLN A 292 6.90 3.14 -25.83
N GLY A 293 7.20 3.16 -27.13
CA GLY A 293 8.45 2.59 -27.66
C GLY A 293 9.67 3.43 -27.30
N LYS A 294 10.87 2.84 -27.44
CA LYS A 294 12.15 3.57 -27.29
C LYS A 294 12.39 4.52 -28.46
N SER A 295 11.81 4.24 -29.62
CA SER A 295 11.71 5.15 -30.76
C SER A 295 10.29 5.13 -31.34
N ALA A 296 10.06 5.90 -32.40
CA ALA A 296 8.79 5.90 -33.13
C ALA A 296 8.42 4.54 -33.73
N ASP A 297 9.40 3.66 -33.98
CA ASP A 297 9.22 2.38 -34.68
C ASP A 297 9.90 1.17 -34.01
N MET A 298 10.45 1.35 -32.80
CA MET A 298 11.10 0.29 -32.01
C MET A 298 10.60 0.31 -30.57
N PHE A 299 10.20 -0.85 -30.08
CA PHE A 299 9.71 -1.04 -28.71
C PHE A 299 10.78 -1.56 -27.75
N ASP A 300 11.71 -2.40 -28.24
CA ASP A 300 12.68 -3.20 -27.49
C ASP A 300 12.03 -4.15 -26.47
N PRO A 301 11.28 -5.19 -26.90
CA PRO A 301 10.50 -6.04 -26.00
C PRO A 301 11.35 -6.82 -24.99
N GLU A 302 12.52 -7.29 -25.41
CA GLU A 302 13.45 -8.08 -24.59
C GLU A 302 14.42 -7.21 -23.78
N GLY A 303 14.35 -5.88 -23.96
CA GLY A 303 15.15 -4.93 -23.20
C GLY A 303 14.82 -4.99 -21.71
N SER A 304 15.84 -4.88 -20.88
CA SER A 304 15.67 -4.75 -19.42
C SER A 304 14.85 -3.50 -19.10
N LEU A 305 13.84 -3.66 -18.26
CA LEU A 305 13.01 -2.56 -17.76
C LEU A 305 13.68 -1.92 -16.54
N THR A 306 13.75 -0.60 -16.51
CA THR A 306 14.27 0.14 -15.35
C THR A 306 13.19 0.43 -14.31
N ARG A 307 13.59 0.74 -13.07
CA ARG A 307 12.69 1.20 -12.01
C ARG A 307 11.87 2.41 -12.43
N ALA A 308 12.51 3.41 -13.06
CA ALA A 308 11.83 4.61 -13.56
C ALA A 308 10.81 4.31 -14.66
N GLU A 309 11.16 3.43 -15.60
CA GLU A 309 10.22 3.00 -16.63
C GLU A 309 9.01 2.30 -15.99
N PHE A 310 9.21 1.34 -15.07
CA PHE A 310 8.11 0.62 -14.44
C PHE A 310 7.17 1.55 -13.65
N VAL A 311 7.71 2.43 -12.81
CA VAL A 311 6.91 3.40 -12.03
C VAL A 311 6.07 4.28 -12.95
N THR A 312 6.65 4.72 -14.07
CA THR A 312 5.94 5.53 -15.06
C THR A 312 4.75 4.77 -15.68
N LEU A 313 4.96 3.50 -16.04
CA LEU A 313 3.88 2.66 -16.58
C LEU A 313 2.79 2.41 -15.54
N LEU A 314 3.19 2.14 -14.30
CA LEU A 314 2.28 1.87 -13.20
C LEU A 314 1.40 3.08 -12.89
N LEU A 315 1.99 4.28 -12.74
CA LEU A 315 1.22 5.49 -12.47
C LEU A 315 0.27 5.85 -13.63
N ARG A 316 0.71 5.71 -14.89
CA ARG A 316 -0.18 5.89 -16.04
C ARG A 316 -1.33 4.91 -16.04
N ALA A 317 -1.08 3.64 -15.71
CA ALA A 317 -2.12 2.63 -15.58
C ALA A 317 -3.10 2.95 -14.44
N CYS A 318 -2.63 3.52 -13.33
CA CYS A 318 -3.52 4.01 -12.27
C CYS A 318 -4.37 5.23 -12.69
N GLY A 319 -4.13 5.86 -13.86
CA GLY A 319 -4.75 7.12 -14.24
C GLY A 319 -4.16 8.34 -13.51
N ILE A 320 -2.92 8.23 -13.01
CA ILE A 320 -2.24 9.29 -12.26
C ILE A 320 -1.41 10.15 -13.20
N GLU A 321 -1.77 11.43 -13.31
CA GLU A 321 -0.89 12.45 -13.84
C GLU A 321 0.15 12.83 -12.77
N PRO A 322 1.46 12.81 -13.09
CA PRO A 322 2.48 13.12 -12.09
C PRO A 322 2.42 14.59 -11.69
N LEU A 323 2.66 14.85 -10.39
CA LEU A 323 2.74 16.20 -9.84
C LEU A 323 3.84 17.01 -10.53
N LYS A 324 3.55 18.27 -10.84
CA LYS A 324 4.57 19.19 -11.35
C LYS A 324 5.36 19.76 -10.18
N ALA A 325 6.57 20.27 -10.44
CA ALA A 325 7.44 20.85 -9.40
C ALA A 325 6.77 21.95 -8.55
N GLN A 326 5.82 22.68 -9.14
CA GLN A 326 5.00 23.69 -8.45
C GLN A 326 3.94 23.08 -7.51
N ASP A 327 3.46 21.87 -7.80
CA ASP A 327 2.45 21.15 -7.02
C ASP A 327 3.12 20.35 -5.88
N LEU A 328 4.41 20.01 -6.01
CA LEU A 328 5.22 19.39 -4.94
C LEU A 328 5.48 20.33 -3.75
N ALA A 329 5.37 21.65 -3.95
CA ALA A 329 5.47 22.63 -2.86
C ALA A 329 4.33 22.50 -1.83
N ILE A 330 3.24 21.85 -2.22
CA ILE A 330 2.08 21.55 -1.37
C ILE A 330 2.47 20.46 -0.35
N GLU A 331 3.22 19.43 -0.76
CA GLU A 331 3.76 18.37 0.12
C GLU A 331 4.85 18.87 1.07
N ALA A 332 5.78 19.69 0.56
CA ALA A 332 6.81 20.33 1.37
C ALA A 332 6.28 21.39 2.36
N ALA A 333 5.01 21.80 2.23
CA ALA A 333 4.30 22.68 3.17
C ALA A 333 3.44 21.89 4.18
N PHE A 334 3.28 20.57 4.01
CA PHE A 334 2.48 19.71 4.89
C PHE A 334 3.26 19.15 6.09
N GLU A 335 4.59 19.14 6.05
CA GLU A 335 5.44 18.74 7.18
C GLU A 335 6.11 19.92 7.88
N THR A 336 5.33 20.90 8.36
CA THR A 336 5.84 21.85 9.37
C THR A 336 4.85 22.12 10.49
N SER A 337 4.99 21.35 11.58
CA SER A 337 5.46 21.98 12.82
C SER A 337 6.62 21.15 13.38
N ASP A 338 7.84 21.60 13.08
CA ASP A 338 9.11 21.33 13.76
C ASP A 338 9.34 19.92 14.36
N SER A 339 9.81 18.97 13.53
CA SER A 339 10.86 18.02 13.96
C SER A 339 11.58 17.26 12.83
N PHE A 340 11.14 17.35 11.57
CA PHE A 340 11.96 16.92 10.43
C PHE A 340 12.50 18.14 9.71
N SER A 341 13.82 18.34 9.76
CA SER A 341 14.39 19.48 9.08
C SER A 341 14.10 19.35 7.59
N LYS A 342 13.80 20.47 6.94
CA LYS A 342 13.74 20.56 5.47
C LYS A 342 15.01 19.99 4.81
N GLN A 343 16.10 19.87 5.58
CA GLN A 343 17.37 19.26 5.21
C GLN A 343 17.44 17.73 5.37
N ASP A 344 16.57 17.09 6.15
CA ASP A 344 16.47 15.63 6.28
C ASP A 344 15.53 15.04 5.22
N ILE A 345 14.47 15.77 4.84
CA ILE A 345 13.57 15.42 3.74
C ILE A 345 14.21 15.79 2.40
N MET A 346 14.65 17.05 2.22
CA MET A 346 15.35 17.44 0.99
C MET A 346 16.77 16.87 0.89
N GLY A 347 17.38 16.47 2.00
CA GLY A 347 18.67 15.77 1.99
C GLY A 347 18.57 14.29 1.64
N ARG A 348 17.39 13.67 1.84
CA ARG A 348 17.08 12.33 1.33
C ARG A 348 16.53 12.38 -0.10
N ASP A 349 15.72 13.38 -0.46
CA ASP A 349 15.32 13.63 -1.86
C ASP A 349 16.53 13.83 -2.78
N MET A 350 17.58 14.54 -2.32
CA MET A 350 18.80 14.79 -3.12
C MET A 350 19.66 13.53 -3.35
N VAL A 351 19.39 12.41 -2.66
CA VAL A 351 20.16 11.16 -2.81
C VAL A 351 19.49 10.16 -3.75
N LEU A 352 18.20 10.33 -4.08
CA LEU A 352 17.46 9.37 -4.89
C LEU A 352 17.55 9.61 -6.40
N LEU A 353 17.90 10.84 -6.83
CA LEU A 353 17.95 11.25 -8.23
C LEU A 353 19.35 11.78 -8.62
N PRO A 354 19.78 11.63 -9.88
CA PRO A 354 21.00 12.27 -10.38
C PRO A 354 20.95 13.79 -10.19
N GLU A 355 22.09 14.41 -9.84
CA GLU A 355 22.20 15.89 -9.65
C GLU A 355 21.76 16.70 -10.89
N ASP A 356 21.81 16.08 -12.07
CA ASP A 356 21.46 16.70 -13.36
C ASP A 356 19.94 16.65 -13.67
N GLY A 357 19.13 16.09 -12.76
CA GLY A 357 17.71 15.81 -12.95
C GLY A 357 17.45 14.54 -13.76
N HIS A 358 16.26 13.95 -13.61
CA HIS A 358 15.86 12.73 -14.34
C HIS A 358 14.46 12.89 -14.93
N TRP A 359 14.22 12.40 -16.15
CA TRP A 359 12.93 12.57 -16.84
C TRP A 359 11.74 11.99 -16.06
N ALA A 360 11.99 10.96 -15.25
CA ALA A 360 10.97 10.30 -14.42
C ALA A 360 10.79 10.94 -13.04
N GLU A 361 11.51 12.02 -12.71
CA GLU A 361 11.43 12.72 -11.42
C GLU A 361 9.98 13.03 -10.99
N PRO A 362 9.10 13.60 -11.84
CA PRO A 362 7.71 13.84 -11.46
C PRO A 362 6.96 12.57 -11.05
N TYR A 363 7.24 11.44 -11.72
CA TYR A 363 6.61 10.16 -11.44
C TYR A 363 7.16 9.55 -10.15
N ILE A 364 8.48 9.64 -9.92
CA ILE A 364 9.12 9.11 -8.71
C ILE A 364 8.63 9.88 -7.49
N HIS A 365 8.60 11.21 -7.53
CA HIS A 365 8.09 12.03 -6.43
C HIS A 365 6.61 11.74 -6.16
N THR A 366 5.78 11.62 -7.21
CA THR A 366 4.37 11.27 -7.03
C THR A 366 4.20 9.89 -6.39
N ALA A 367 4.98 8.90 -6.82
CA ALA A 367 4.96 7.57 -6.26
C ALA A 367 5.48 7.54 -4.80
N MET A 368 6.40 8.43 -4.44
CA MET A 368 6.86 8.62 -3.06
C MET A 368 5.76 9.23 -2.18
N GLY A 369 5.12 10.32 -2.62
CA GLY A 369 4.03 10.95 -1.87
C GLY A 369 2.80 10.04 -1.69
N LEU A 370 2.58 9.12 -2.62
CA LEU A 370 1.56 8.07 -2.50
C LEU A 370 2.02 6.85 -1.68
N GLY A 371 3.28 6.81 -1.24
CA GLY A 371 3.86 5.69 -0.50
C GLY A 371 4.05 4.41 -1.33
N ILE A 372 3.95 4.47 -2.66
CA ILE A 372 4.25 3.36 -3.58
C ILE A 372 5.74 3.03 -3.53
N ILE A 373 6.57 4.08 -3.55
CA ILE A 373 8.02 4.02 -3.34
C ILE A 373 8.30 4.59 -1.95
N ARG A 374 9.20 3.96 -1.21
CA ARG A 374 9.61 4.45 0.11
C ARG A 374 11.13 4.55 0.20
N PRO A 375 11.69 5.73 0.51
CA PRO A 375 13.14 5.93 0.56
C PRO A 375 13.88 4.95 1.47
N GLU A 376 13.23 4.49 2.55
CA GLU A 376 13.78 3.51 3.51
C GLU A 376 14.13 2.17 2.85
N GLU A 377 13.52 1.86 1.71
CA GLU A 377 13.78 0.64 0.94
C GLU A 377 14.97 0.79 -0.03
N TYR A 378 15.49 2.01 -0.18
CA TYR A 378 16.52 2.41 -1.15
C TYR A 378 17.62 3.23 -0.47
N PRO A 379 18.40 2.65 0.46
CA PRO A 379 19.36 3.38 1.28
C PRO A 379 20.47 4.08 0.48
N ASP A 380 20.80 3.56 -0.70
CA ASP A 380 21.83 4.09 -1.59
C ASP A 380 21.27 5.00 -2.70
N GLY A 381 19.98 5.32 -2.68
CA GLY A 381 19.31 5.98 -3.79
C GLY A 381 18.27 5.08 -4.48
N PHE A 382 17.19 5.67 -5.03
CA PHE A 382 16.18 4.92 -5.78
C PHE A 382 16.77 4.26 -7.03
N GLY A 383 17.81 4.86 -7.62
CA GLY A 383 18.51 4.31 -8.78
C GLY A 383 17.58 4.14 -9.98
N PRO A 384 17.04 5.23 -10.57
CA PRO A 384 15.98 5.17 -11.58
C PRO A 384 16.30 4.33 -12.81
N ASP A 385 17.57 4.28 -13.23
CA ASP A 385 18.04 3.49 -14.38
C ASP A 385 18.43 2.04 -14.02
N THR A 386 18.32 1.67 -12.75
CA THR A 386 18.57 0.29 -12.30
C THR A 386 17.48 -0.63 -12.84
N PRO A 387 17.82 -1.84 -13.35
CA PRO A 387 16.82 -2.86 -13.66
C PRO A 387 15.91 -3.12 -12.47
N ILE A 388 14.59 -3.07 -12.69
CA ILE A 388 13.63 -3.38 -11.62
C ILE A 388 13.54 -4.89 -11.41
N THR A 389 13.56 -5.31 -10.15
CA THR A 389 13.41 -6.72 -9.77
C THR A 389 11.94 -7.14 -9.69
N ARG A 390 11.67 -8.44 -9.83
CA ARG A 390 10.33 -9.01 -9.68
C ARG A 390 9.70 -8.74 -8.30
N MET A 391 10.51 -8.74 -7.24
CA MET A 391 10.04 -8.40 -5.90
C MET A 391 9.60 -6.93 -5.81
N GLU A 392 10.38 -5.99 -6.37
CA GLU A 392 9.99 -4.57 -6.41
C GLU A 392 8.70 -4.35 -7.19
N VAL A 393 8.55 -5.06 -8.32
CA VAL A 393 7.29 -5.07 -9.09
C VAL A 393 6.11 -5.51 -8.21
N CYS A 394 6.25 -6.60 -7.45
CA CYS A 394 5.19 -7.05 -6.53
C CYS A 394 4.82 -5.98 -5.51
N VAL A 395 5.82 -5.36 -4.88
CA VAL A 395 5.58 -4.38 -3.82
C VAL A 395 4.90 -3.14 -4.37
N MET A 396 5.45 -2.56 -5.44
CA MET A 396 4.88 -1.37 -6.08
C MET A 396 3.47 -1.65 -6.61
N ALA A 397 3.24 -2.80 -7.25
CA ALA A 397 1.92 -3.16 -7.77
C ALA A 397 0.87 -3.35 -6.66
N ALA A 398 1.22 -4.06 -5.58
CA ALA A 398 0.31 -4.25 -4.45
C ALA A 398 -0.04 -2.91 -3.77
N ARG A 399 0.94 -2.01 -3.60
CA ARG A 399 0.67 -0.65 -3.10
C ARG A 399 -0.24 0.13 -4.04
N ALA A 400 0.05 0.11 -5.34
CA ALA A 400 -0.75 0.78 -6.38
C ALA A 400 -2.20 0.24 -6.51
N LEU A 401 -2.44 -1.02 -6.12
CA LEU A 401 -3.77 -1.63 -6.02
C LEU A 401 -4.50 -1.30 -4.70
N GLY A 402 -3.86 -0.57 -3.78
CA GLY A 402 -4.38 -0.33 -2.43
C GLY A 402 -4.41 -1.59 -1.55
N LEU A 403 -3.57 -2.58 -1.87
CA LEU A 403 -3.50 -3.90 -1.21
C LEU A 403 -2.39 -4.02 -0.16
N GLU A 404 -1.75 -2.89 0.22
CA GLU A 404 -0.64 -2.92 1.16
C GLU A 404 -1.04 -3.56 2.49
N ASN A 405 -2.18 -3.17 3.07
CA ASN A 405 -2.63 -3.71 4.35
C ASN A 405 -2.87 -5.22 4.28
N GLU A 406 -3.49 -5.72 3.21
CA GLU A 406 -3.65 -7.15 3.00
C GLU A 406 -2.31 -7.86 2.80
N ALA A 407 -1.35 -7.25 2.09
CA ALA A 407 -0.01 -7.80 1.93
C ALA A 407 0.73 -7.87 3.28
N VAL A 408 0.71 -6.78 4.05
CA VAL A 408 1.28 -6.69 5.41
C VAL A 408 0.76 -7.81 6.31
N GLN A 409 -0.55 -8.01 6.36
CA GLN A 409 -1.17 -9.05 7.18
C GLN A 409 -0.74 -10.47 6.76
N ASN A 410 -0.26 -10.63 5.53
CA ASN A 410 0.24 -11.88 4.98
C ASN A 410 1.78 -11.94 4.93
N ALA A 411 2.52 -11.05 5.62
CA ALA A 411 3.99 -11.07 5.63
C ALA A 411 4.58 -12.41 6.13
N GLY A 412 3.87 -13.14 6.99
CA GLY A 412 4.26 -14.48 7.45
C GLY A 412 3.92 -15.63 6.48
N ALA A 413 3.29 -15.35 5.33
CA ALA A 413 2.80 -16.39 4.42
C ALA A 413 3.94 -17.08 3.63
N LEU A 414 3.70 -18.34 3.27
CA LEU A 414 4.60 -19.12 2.42
C LEU A 414 4.06 -19.11 0.98
N PRO A 415 4.72 -18.45 0.02
CA PRO A 415 4.19 -18.26 -1.33
C PRO A 415 4.20 -19.53 -2.21
N GLY A 416 4.58 -20.69 -1.66
CA GLY A 416 4.54 -21.97 -2.37
C GLY A 416 5.64 -22.17 -3.41
N PHE A 417 6.71 -21.36 -3.35
CA PHE A 417 7.86 -21.44 -4.26
C PHE A 417 9.06 -22.13 -3.61
N ASP A 418 9.87 -22.82 -4.39
CA ASP A 418 11.05 -23.54 -3.91
C ASP A 418 12.14 -22.59 -3.37
N ASP A 419 12.19 -21.37 -3.88
CA ASP A 419 13.12 -20.30 -3.48
C ASP A 419 12.51 -19.31 -2.49
N TYR A 420 11.45 -19.68 -1.77
CA TYR A 420 10.76 -18.79 -0.83
C TYR A 420 11.66 -18.17 0.26
N GLU A 421 12.70 -18.88 0.71
CA GLU A 421 13.64 -18.35 1.71
C GLU A 421 14.52 -17.21 1.17
N SER A 422 14.62 -17.06 -0.16
CA SER A 422 15.29 -15.91 -0.77
C SER A 422 14.44 -14.63 -0.74
N ILE A 423 13.15 -14.73 -0.39
CA ILE A 423 12.25 -13.60 -0.23
C ILE A 423 12.29 -13.14 1.23
N PRO A 424 12.71 -11.89 1.52
CA PRO A 424 12.70 -11.35 2.87
C PRO A 424 11.30 -11.45 3.49
N PRO A 425 11.15 -11.81 4.79
CA PRO A 425 9.85 -12.03 5.42
C PRO A 425 8.86 -10.88 5.24
N THR A 426 9.29 -9.62 5.36
CA THR A 426 8.44 -8.43 5.19
C THR A 426 7.84 -8.30 3.79
N TYR A 427 8.44 -8.94 2.77
CA TYR A 427 7.99 -8.88 1.38
C TYR A 427 7.18 -10.09 0.92
N ARG A 428 7.15 -11.18 1.70
CA ARG A 428 6.44 -12.41 1.30
C ARG A 428 4.96 -12.17 1.08
N GLY A 429 4.32 -11.36 1.92
CA GLY A 429 2.93 -11.00 1.77
C GLY A 429 2.61 -10.25 0.47
N TYR A 430 3.52 -9.38 0.02
CA TYR A 430 3.39 -8.69 -1.26
C TYR A 430 3.50 -9.65 -2.45
N VAL A 431 4.44 -10.60 -2.39
CA VAL A 431 4.56 -11.65 -3.41
C VAL A 431 3.31 -12.53 -3.44
N VAL A 432 2.81 -12.95 -2.27
CA VAL A 432 1.57 -13.72 -2.16
C VAL A 432 0.41 -12.98 -2.80
N LYS A 433 0.23 -11.67 -2.52
CA LYS A 433 -0.84 -10.90 -3.16
C LYS A 433 -0.60 -10.78 -4.66
N ALA A 434 0.58 -10.40 -5.12
CA ALA A 434 0.83 -10.30 -6.57
C ALA A 434 0.55 -11.62 -7.33
N VAL A 435 0.76 -12.77 -6.70
CA VAL A 435 0.45 -14.10 -7.28
C VAL A 435 -1.04 -14.43 -7.17
N GLU A 436 -1.67 -14.24 -6.00
CA GLU A 436 -3.11 -14.43 -5.81
C GLU A 436 -3.94 -13.62 -6.80
N TRP A 437 -3.49 -12.40 -7.08
CA TRP A 437 -4.15 -11.44 -7.97
C TRP A 437 -3.70 -11.59 -9.43
N GLY A 438 -2.91 -12.63 -9.75
CA GLY A 438 -2.51 -12.94 -11.12
C GLY A 438 -1.55 -11.95 -11.79
N VAL A 439 -1.17 -10.87 -11.09
CA VAL A 439 -0.21 -9.84 -11.54
C VAL A 439 1.08 -10.48 -12.00
N LEU A 440 1.62 -11.38 -11.17
CA LEU A 440 2.81 -12.16 -11.45
C LEU A 440 2.53 -13.65 -11.27
N ARG A 441 3.28 -14.48 -11.99
CA ARG A 441 3.26 -15.93 -11.84
C ARG A 441 4.69 -16.42 -11.60
N GLY A 442 4.83 -17.49 -10.83
CA GLY A 442 6.09 -18.23 -10.73
C GLY A 442 6.44 -18.92 -12.04
N TYR A 443 7.66 -19.42 -12.11
CA TYR A 443 8.16 -20.15 -13.26
C TYR A 443 7.70 -21.62 -13.24
N PRO A 444 7.67 -22.31 -14.40
CA PRO A 444 7.29 -23.71 -14.48
C PRO A 444 8.15 -24.67 -13.65
N ASP A 445 9.35 -24.23 -13.24
CA ASP A 445 10.27 -25.00 -12.41
C ASP A 445 10.00 -24.89 -10.90
N GLY A 446 8.96 -24.16 -10.50
CA GLY A 446 8.58 -24.00 -9.09
C GLY A 446 9.22 -22.79 -8.39
N THR A 447 10.02 -21.98 -9.09
CA THR A 447 10.70 -20.81 -8.52
C THR A 447 9.98 -19.49 -8.78
N PHE A 448 10.26 -18.48 -7.97
CA PHE A 448 9.78 -17.10 -8.17
C PHE A 448 10.87 -16.16 -8.73
N LEU A 449 12.13 -16.39 -8.34
CA LEU A 449 13.33 -15.63 -8.67
C LEU A 449 13.20 -14.13 -8.31
N PRO A 450 13.13 -13.78 -7.01
CA PRO A 450 12.76 -12.42 -6.57
C PRO A 450 13.71 -11.31 -7.05
N GLY A 451 14.99 -11.63 -7.24
CA GLY A 451 16.00 -10.68 -7.73
C GLY A 451 16.13 -10.60 -9.25
N ASN A 452 15.41 -11.43 -10.02
CA ASN A 452 15.47 -11.34 -11.48
C ASN A 452 14.81 -10.05 -11.97
N GLY A 453 15.38 -9.45 -13.02
CA GLY A 453 14.80 -8.31 -13.70
C GLY A 453 13.55 -8.69 -14.51
N ALA A 454 12.75 -7.69 -14.87
CA ALA A 454 11.67 -7.82 -15.85
C ALA A 454 12.08 -7.24 -17.20
N THR A 455 11.67 -7.89 -18.28
CA THR A 455 11.74 -7.32 -19.64
C THR A 455 10.59 -6.33 -19.87
N ARG A 456 10.74 -5.44 -20.84
CA ARG A 456 9.67 -4.49 -21.24
C ARG A 456 8.40 -5.21 -21.71
N ARG A 457 8.52 -6.37 -22.35
CA ARG A 457 7.39 -7.24 -22.74
C ARG A 457 6.67 -7.80 -21.53
N GLU A 458 7.40 -8.35 -20.56
CA GLU A 458 6.80 -8.85 -19.32
C GLU A 458 6.11 -7.72 -18.55
N ALA A 459 6.69 -6.52 -18.54
CA ALA A 459 6.08 -5.32 -17.97
C ALA A 459 4.71 -5.02 -18.60
N ALA A 460 4.62 -5.09 -19.94
CA ALA A 460 3.35 -4.86 -20.64
C ALA A 460 2.29 -5.88 -20.22
N VAL A 461 2.65 -7.15 -20.07
CA VAL A 461 1.72 -8.18 -19.58
C VAL A 461 1.29 -7.89 -18.14
N ILE A 462 2.22 -7.53 -17.26
CA ILE A 462 1.95 -7.23 -15.85
C ILE A 462 1.01 -6.02 -15.72
N ILE A 463 1.32 -4.92 -16.42
CA ILE A 463 0.53 -3.68 -16.39
C ILE A 463 -0.86 -3.91 -16.99
N TYR A 464 -0.97 -4.65 -18.09
CA TYR A 464 -2.25 -4.98 -18.68
C TYR A 464 -3.11 -5.78 -17.70
N ARG A 465 -2.53 -6.78 -17.01
CA ARG A 465 -3.25 -7.54 -16.00
C ARG A 465 -3.77 -6.63 -14.89
N LEU A 466 -2.97 -5.68 -14.41
CA LEU A 466 -3.41 -4.73 -13.39
C LEU A 466 -4.62 -3.85 -13.81
N LEU A 467 -4.80 -3.61 -15.11
CA LEU A 467 -5.92 -2.82 -15.65
C LEU A 467 -7.19 -3.63 -15.91
N GLU A 468 -7.03 -4.90 -16.24
CA GLU A 468 -8.09 -5.77 -16.75
C GLU A 468 -8.41 -6.94 -15.80
N LEU A 469 -7.98 -6.86 -14.55
CA LEU A 469 -8.73 -7.50 -13.47
C LEU A 469 -10.16 -6.96 -13.64
N ASP A 470 -11.20 -7.78 -13.81
CA ASP A 470 -12.58 -7.30 -14.01
C ASP A 470 -13.54 -7.60 -12.84
#